data_AF-A0A7H4LB65-F1
#
_entry.id   AF-A0A7H4LB65-F1
#
_cell.length_a   1.000
_cell.length_b   1.000
_cell.length_c   1.000
_cell.angle_alpha   90.00
_cell.angle_beta   90.00
_cell.angle_gamma   90.00
#
_symmetry.space_group_name_H-M   'P 1'
#
loop_
_entity.id
_entity.type
_entity.pdbx_description
1 polymer ?
#
loop_
_entity_poly.entity_id
_entity_poly.type
_entity_poly.pdbx_seq_one_letter_code
_entity_poly.pdbx_strand_id
1 'polypeptide(L)'
;MAEAICHLLGASYTATNKISGRTYPTSHLYFYEVWNVKQIMEKEVVSENPTIVAMVKEMEKKWIKYFEESLLTSCLPVLFDPRYKYEYVVFRLTATFGGGAQKYLTQVNSAMKIIFAEYASEFGNTSDEGDEVAEEDGEGTLDDWDKHLRLKISHNSNELQRYLEEDLFPRRQKLDILKWCEIHSPKYPVLAAIARDILEVSASTVPAEAAFNNARRIIIEQRSNLTQSTVETLMCLDDWLRAADRQKAEPTVGVRGDDQDHAGTT
;
A
#
# COMPACT_ATOMS: atom_id res chain seq x y z
N MET A 1 7.49 -31.49 17.76
CA MET A 1 6.13 -31.35 17.18
C MET A 1 5.47 -30.03 17.58
N ALA A 2 5.22 -29.77 18.87
CA ALA A 2 4.62 -28.51 19.32
C ALA A 2 5.39 -27.26 18.88
N GLU A 3 6.72 -27.28 18.98
CA GLU A 3 7.59 -26.17 18.56
C GLU A 3 7.43 -25.80 17.07
N ALA A 4 7.45 -26.80 16.18
CA ALA A 4 7.22 -26.59 14.73
C ALA A 4 5.83 -26.01 14.44
N ILE A 5 4.79 -26.50 15.13
CA ILE A 5 3.42 -25.96 15.02
C ILE A 5 3.37 -24.50 15.51
N CYS A 6 4.00 -24.20 16.64
CA CYS A 6 4.09 -22.84 17.16
C CYS A 6 4.84 -21.90 16.22
N HIS A 7 5.89 -22.38 15.57
CA HIS A 7 6.64 -21.59 14.59
C HIS A 7 5.77 -21.25 13.36
N LEU A 8 5.05 -22.24 12.82
CA LEU A 8 4.11 -22.03 11.70
C LEU A 8 2.96 -21.09 12.06
N LEU A 9 2.31 -21.31 13.20
CA LEU A 9 1.20 -20.47 13.65
C LEU A 9 1.67 -19.06 14.04
N GLY A 10 2.87 -18.94 14.63
CA GLY A 10 3.49 -17.68 14.98
C GLY A 10 3.76 -16.80 13.76
N ALA A 11 4.16 -17.40 12.63
CA ALA A 11 4.29 -16.71 11.36
C ALA A 11 2.97 -16.10 10.88
N SER A 12 1.90 -16.92 10.85
CA SER A 12 0.57 -16.48 10.45
C SER A 12 0.02 -15.41 11.39
N TYR A 13 0.20 -15.58 12.70
CA TYR A 13 -0.20 -14.60 13.71
C TYR A 13 0.48 -13.25 13.49
N THR A 14 1.80 -13.26 13.25
CA THR A 14 2.59 -12.05 12.99
C THR A 14 2.13 -11.36 11.71
N ALA A 15 1.91 -12.13 10.64
CA ALA A 15 1.40 -11.62 9.37
C ALA A 15 0.03 -10.96 9.55
N THR A 16 -0.93 -11.66 10.18
CA THR A 16 -2.28 -11.16 10.46
C THR A 16 -2.25 -9.84 11.23
N ASN A 17 -1.47 -9.76 12.32
CA ASN A 17 -1.38 -8.53 13.10
C ASN A 17 -0.91 -7.33 12.27
N LYS A 18 0.04 -7.54 11.34
CA LYS A 18 0.53 -6.45 10.49
C LYS A 18 -0.50 -6.02 9.44
N ILE A 19 -1.17 -6.96 8.78
CA ILE A 19 -2.16 -6.65 7.73
C ILE A 19 -3.51 -6.19 8.31
N SER A 20 -3.74 -6.38 9.61
CA SER A 20 -4.92 -5.90 10.33
C SER A 20 -4.72 -4.56 11.03
N GLY A 21 -3.62 -3.87 10.73
CA GLY A 21 -3.37 -2.50 11.18
C GLY A 21 -4.45 -1.53 10.70
N ARG A 22 -4.65 -0.44 11.45
CA ARG A 22 -5.64 0.62 11.16
C ARG A 22 -5.04 2.01 11.03
N THR A 23 -3.80 2.16 11.45
CA THR A 23 -3.12 3.46 11.53
C THR A 23 -2.11 3.65 10.41
N TYR A 24 -2.07 2.71 9.46
CA TYR A 24 -1.20 2.75 8.30
C TYR A 24 -1.85 1.92 7.17
N PRO A 25 -1.53 2.22 5.89
CA PRO A 25 -1.99 1.44 4.75
C PRO A 25 -1.55 -0.01 4.84
N THR A 26 -2.45 -0.97 4.62
CA THR A 26 -2.14 -2.40 4.81
C THR A 26 -2.16 -3.22 3.53
N SER A 27 -2.87 -2.80 2.46
CA SER A 27 -2.97 -3.57 1.22
C SER A 27 -1.60 -3.92 0.62
N HIS A 28 -0.69 -2.95 0.57
CA HIS A 28 0.67 -3.17 0.09
C HIS A 28 1.47 -4.19 0.92
N LEU A 29 1.14 -4.38 2.19
CA LEU A 29 1.82 -5.34 3.06
C LEU A 29 1.38 -6.78 2.82
N TYR A 30 0.16 -6.99 2.31
CA TYR A 30 -0.46 -8.30 2.20
C TYR A 30 0.42 -9.30 1.45
N PHE A 31 0.91 -8.91 0.27
CA PHE A 31 1.75 -9.78 -0.54
C PHE A 31 3.02 -10.21 0.21
N TYR A 32 3.73 -9.28 0.86
CA TYR A 32 4.96 -9.60 1.58
C TYR A 32 4.72 -10.51 2.77
N GLU A 33 3.67 -10.23 3.56
CA GLU A 33 3.38 -11.02 4.76
C GLU A 33 2.89 -12.43 4.42
N VAL A 34 2.03 -12.57 3.41
CA VAL A 34 1.62 -13.89 2.88
C VAL A 34 2.81 -14.65 2.32
N TRP A 35 3.76 -13.95 1.69
CA TRP A 35 4.98 -14.56 1.18
C TRP A 35 5.94 -15.00 2.30
N ASN A 36 6.05 -14.23 3.38
CA ASN A 36 6.86 -14.61 4.54
C ASN A 36 6.34 -15.91 5.18
N VAL A 37 5.01 -16.04 5.31
CA VAL A 37 4.38 -17.28 5.80
C VAL A 37 4.74 -18.45 4.89
N LYS A 38 4.72 -18.27 3.57
CA LYS A 38 5.18 -19.27 2.61
C LYS A 38 6.62 -19.71 2.87
N GLN A 39 7.55 -18.76 2.98
CA GLN A 39 8.96 -19.09 3.19
C GLN A 39 9.20 -19.83 4.51
N ILE A 40 8.37 -19.60 5.53
CA ILE A 40 8.42 -20.35 6.79
C ILE A 40 7.88 -21.77 6.59
N MET A 41 6.77 -21.94 5.88
CA MET A 41 6.26 -23.27 5.51
C MET A 41 7.31 -24.09 4.77
N GLU A 42 7.98 -23.52 3.76
CA GLU A 42 9.02 -24.20 2.98
C GLU A 42 10.20 -24.71 3.84
N LYS A 43 10.56 -23.98 4.90
CA LYS A 43 11.61 -24.40 5.83
C LYS A 43 11.19 -25.61 6.68
N GLU A 44 9.92 -25.68 7.05
CA GLU A 44 9.38 -26.74 7.91
C GLU A 44 9.13 -28.06 7.14
N VAL A 45 9.11 -28.04 5.80
CA VAL A 45 9.01 -29.26 4.96
C VAL A 45 10.18 -30.22 5.20
N VAL A 46 11.31 -29.73 5.70
CA VAL A 46 12.53 -30.53 5.97
C VAL A 46 12.47 -31.20 7.37
N SER A 47 11.37 -31.04 8.11
CA SER A 47 11.20 -31.67 9.42
C SER A 47 11.25 -33.20 9.36
N GLU A 48 11.99 -33.82 10.28
CA GLU A 48 12.04 -35.28 10.44
C GLU A 48 10.69 -35.90 10.85
N ASN A 49 9.75 -35.08 11.36
CA ASN A 49 8.44 -35.53 11.80
C ASN A 49 7.46 -35.67 10.61
N PRO A 50 6.99 -36.89 10.28
CA PRO A 50 6.10 -37.11 9.12
C PRO A 50 4.75 -36.40 9.22
N THR A 51 4.23 -36.20 10.43
CA THR A 51 2.97 -35.49 10.66
C THR A 51 3.11 -34.00 10.32
N ILE A 52 4.23 -33.38 10.68
CA ILE A 52 4.53 -31.99 10.31
C ILE A 52 4.64 -31.85 8.79
N VAL A 53 5.37 -32.76 8.14
CA VAL A 53 5.50 -32.75 6.67
C VAL A 53 4.14 -32.88 5.98
N ALA A 54 3.28 -33.80 6.46
CA ALA A 54 1.93 -33.96 5.93
C ALA A 54 1.08 -32.70 6.13
N MET A 55 1.15 -32.08 7.31
CA MET A 55 0.44 -30.85 7.62
C MET A 55 0.89 -29.69 6.72
N VAL A 56 2.20 -29.49 6.56
CA VAL A 56 2.75 -28.41 5.72
C VAL A 56 2.34 -28.58 4.25
N LYS A 57 2.32 -29.82 3.73
CA LYS A 57 1.81 -30.09 2.37
C LYS A 57 0.34 -29.68 2.19
N GLU A 58 -0.51 -29.91 3.18
CA GLU A 58 -1.91 -29.46 3.13
C GLU A 58 -2.02 -27.94 3.27
N MET A 59 -1.16 -27.31 4.07
CA MET A 59 -1.10 -25.84 4.17
C MET A 59 -0.64 -25.20 2.86
N GLU A 60 0.35 -25.79 2.19
CA GLU A 60 0.86 -25.31 0.90
C GLU A 60 -0.22 -25.37 -0.19
N LYS A 61 -1.00 -26.45 -0.25
CA LYS A 61 -2.15 -26.55 -1.16
C LYS A 61 -3.14 -25.41 -0.95
N LYS A 62 -3.47 -25.10 0.31
CA LYS A 62 -4.36 -23.98 0.65
C LYS A 62 -3.74 -22.64 0.29
N TRP A 63 -2.45 -22.46 0.56
CA TRP A 63 -1.73 -21.25 0.21
C TRP A 63 -1.79 -20.98 -1.29
N ILE A 64 -1.49 -21.99 -2.13
CA ILE A 64 -1.55 -21.86 -3.59
C ILE A 64 -2.96 -21.46 -4.02
N LYS A 65 -3.99 -22.19 -3.56
CA LYS A 65 -5.38 -21.89 -3.89
C LYS A 65 -5.75 -20.44 -3.60
N TYR A 66 -5.53 -19.98 -2.37
CA TYR A 66 -5.93 -18.62 -1.97
C TYR A 66 -5.05 -17.54 -2.59
N PHE A 67 -3.77 -17.83 -2.84
CA PHE A 67 -2.88 -16.92 -3.56
C PHE A 67 -3.35 -16.72 -5.01
N GLU A 68 -3.75 -17.78 -5.70
CA GLU A 68 -4.30 -17.68 -7.06
C GLU A 68 -5.62 -16.90 -7.09
N GLU A 69 -6.53 -17.16 -6.13
CA GLU A 69 -7.80 -16.43 -6.00
C GLU A 69 -7.60 -14.94 -5.69
N SER A 70 -6.54 -14.59 -4.94
CA SER A 70 -6.22 -13.21 -4.53
C SER A 70 -5.03 -12.60 -5.28
N LEU A 71 -4.67 -13.14 -6.45
CA LEU A 71 -3.45 -12.73 -7.16
C LEU A 71 -3.42 -11.23 -7.45
N LEU A 72 -4.49 -10.68 -8.04
CA LEU A 72 -4.53 -9.28 -8.44
C LEU A 72 -4.62 -8.35 -7.23
N THR A 73 -5.50 -8.66 -6.28
CA THR A 73 -5.67 -7.85 -5.06
C THR A 73 -4.43 -7.84 -4.19
N SER A 74 -3.63 -8.90 -4.22
CA SER A 74 -2.34 -8.94 -3.52
C SER A 74 -1.23 -8.22 -4.28
N CYS A 75 -1.14 -8.38 -5.60
CA CYS A 75 -0.03 -7.83 -6.39
C CYS A 75 -0.19 -6.34 -6.69
N LEU A 76 -1.41 -5.87 -7.01
CA LEU A 76 -1.64 -4.48 -7.46
C LEU A 76 -1.08 -3.43 -6.49
N PRO A 77 -1.35 -3.49 -5.16
CA PRO A 77 -0.76 -2.55 -4.20
C PRO A 77 0.78 -2.50 -4.22
N VAL A 78 1.44 -3.63 -4.45
CA VAL A 78 2.91 -3.74 -4.52
C VAL A 78 3.46 -3.00 -5.74
N LEU A 79 2.72 -2.97 -6.85
CA LEU A 79 3.16 -2.29 -8.07
C LEU A 79 3.33 -0.79 -7.85
N PHE A 80 2.49 -0.20 -7.00
CA PHE A 80 2.49 1.22 -6.67
C PHE A 80 3.32 1.54 -5.42
N ASP A 81 4.03 0.55 -4.86
CA ASP A 81 5.03 0.77 -3.81
C ASP A 81 6.41 1.05 -4.44
N PRO A 82 6.96 2.27 -4.28
CA PRO A 82 8.21 2.66 -4.93
C PRO A 82 9.42 1.86 -4.46
N ARG A 83 9.32 1.11 -3.35
CA ARG A 83 10.38 0.22 -2.86
C ARG A 83 10.47 -1.10 -3.63
N TYR A 84 9.44 -1.45 -4.39
CA TYR A 84 9.28 -2.81 -4.94
C TYR A 84 8.89 -2.81 -6.42
N LYS A 85 7.82 -2.08 -6.76
CA LYS A 85 7.28 -1.97 -8.13
C LYS A 85 7.00 -3.34 -8.77
N TYR A 86 6.85 -3.37 -10.10
CA TYR A 86 6.61 -4.59 -10.87
C TYR A 86 7.77 -5.59 -10.77
N GLU A 87 9.01 -5.11 -10.66
CA GLU A 87 10.22 -5.96 -10.60
C GLU A 87 10.16 -6.95 -9.43
N TYR A 88 9.69 -6.54 -8.25
CA TYR A 88 9.58 -7.44 -7.11
C TYR A 88 8.57 -8.58 -7.34
N VAL A 89 7.45 -8.29 -8.01
CA VAL A 89 6.45 -9.30 -8.35
C VAL A 89 7.02 -10.31 -9.36
N VAL A 90 7.77 -9.83 -10.37
CA VAL A 90 8.51 -10.69 -11.30
C VAL A 90 9.48 -11.60 -10.55
N PHE A 91 10.30 -11.04 -9.67
CA PHE A 91 11.26 -11.80 -8.88
C PHE A 91 10.59 -12.92 -8.07
N ARG A 92 9.51 -12.60 -7.33
CA ARG A 92 8.84 -13.55 -6.44
C ARG A 92 8.06 -14.63 -7.20
N LEU A 93 7.30 -14.26 -8.23
CA LEU A 93 6.52 -15.23 -9.00
C LEU A 93 7.44 -16.18 -9.79
N THR A 94 8.50 -15.66 -10.40
CA THR A 94 9.49 -16.50 -11.11
C THR A 94 10.18 -17.47 -10.16
N ALA A 95 10.58 -17.01 -8.97
CA ALA A 95 11.22 -17.86 -7.97
C ALA A 95 10.31 -19.01 -7.48
N THR A 96 8.99 -18.82 -7.48
CA THR A 96 8.04 -19.83 -6.99
C THR A 96 7.53 -20.78 -8.06
N PHE A 97 7.12 -20.22 -9.20
CA PHE A 97 6.39 -20.97 -10.22
C PHE A 97 7.26 -21.35 -11.42
N GLY A 98 8.51 -20.87 -11.47
CA GLY A 98 9.44 -21.14 -12.58
C GLY A 98 8.81 -20.80 -13.93
N GLY A 99 8.81 -21.76 -14.86
CA GLY A 99 8.16 -21.60 -16.17
C GLY A 99 6.65 -21.34 -16.10
N GLY A 100 5.98 -21.75 -15.02
CA GLY A 100 4.57 -21.45 -14.77
C GLY A 100 4.29 -20.00 -14.37
N ALA A 101 5.32 -19.20 -14.05
CA ALA A 101 5.16 -17.82 -13.61
C ALA A 101 4.57 -16.91 -14.68
N GLN A 102 4.83 -17.19 -15.96
CA GLN A 102 4.45 -16.33 -17.07
C GLN A 102 2.94 -16.06 -17.13
N LYS A 103 2.09 -17.05 -16.78
CA LYS A 103 0.64 -16.86 -16.78
C LYS A 103 0.21 -15.78 -15.77
N TYR A 104 0.80 -15.79 -14.58
CA TYR A 104 0.52 -14.82 -13.53
C TYR A 104 1.09 -13.45 -13.88
N LEU A 105 2.32 -13.41 -14.41
CA LEU A 105 2.98 -12.16 -14.79
C LEU A 105 2.24 -11.42 -15.90
N THR A 106 1.74 -12.16 -16.88
CA THR A 106 0.88 -11.60 -17.94
C THR A 106 -0.39 -11.01 -17.33
N GLN A 107 -1.06 -11.74 -16.43
CA GLN A 107 -2.30 -11.29 -15.78
C GLN A 107 -2.10 -10.03 -14.93
N VAL A 108 -1.03 -9.97 -14.13
CA VAL A 108 -0.69 -8.80 -13.31
C VAL A 108 -0.33 -7.61 -14.18
N ASN A 109 0.48 -7.81 -15.23
CA ASN A 109 0.87 -6.73 -16.15
C ASN A 109 -0.32 -6.19 -16.93
N SER A 110 -1.23 -7.06 -17.40
CA SER A 110 -2.45 -6.60 -18.07
C SER A 110 -3.33 -5.79 -17.12
N ALA A 111 -3.52 -6.25 -15.88
CA ALA A 111 -4.31 -5.54 -14.89
C ALA A 111 -3.71 -4.15 -14.57
N MET A 112 -2.39 -4.08 -14.37
CA MET A 112 -1.68 -2.81 -14.15
C MET A 112 -1.91 -1.82 -15.29
N LYS A 113 -1.80 -2.27 -16.55
CA LYS A 113 -2.00 -1.42 -17.73
C LYS A 113 -3.46 -0.98 -17.90
N ILE A 114 -4.42 -1.86 -17.60
CA ILE A 114 -5.85 -1.56 -17.67
C ILE A 114 -6.21 -0.48 -16.65
N ILE A 115 -5.87 -0.70 -15.37
CA ILE A 115 -6.13 0.27 -14.30
C ILE A 115 -5.46 1.60 -14.61
N PHE A 116 -4.21 1.57 -15.07
CA PHE A 116 -3.52 2.79 -15.46
C PHE A 116 -4.24 3.52 -16.59
N ALA A 117 -4.70 2.82 -17.62
CA ALA A 117 -5.42 3.44 -18.74
C ALA A 117 -6.79 4.02 -18.33
N GLU A 118 -7.52 3.33 -17.44
CA GLU A 118 -8.79 3.82 -16.88
C GLU A 118 -8.57 5.13 -16.12
N TYR A 119 -7.64 5.16 -15.17
CA TYR A 119 -7.32 6.38 -14.43
C TYR A 119 -6.70 7.47 -15.32
N ALA A 120 -5.90 7.12 -16.32
CA ALA A 120 -5.37 8.10 -17.27
C ALA A 120 -6.50 8.75 -18.09
N SER A 121 -7.60 8.06 -18.34
CA SER A 121 -8.76 8.66 -19.03
C SER A 121 -9.54 9.65 -18.16
N GLU A 122 -9.59 9.40 -16.85
CA GLU A 122 -10.32 10.24 -15.88
C GLU A 122 -9.47 11.41 -15.34
N PHE A 123 -8.18 11.14 -15.05
CA PHE A 123 -7.25 12.06 -14.40
C PHE A 123 -6.13 12.56 -15.33
N GLY A 124 -6.03 12.06 -16.57
CA GLY A 124 -5.03 12.53 -17.53
C GLY A 124 -5.32 13.92 -18.10
N ASN A 125 -6.56 14.41 -17.95
CA ASN A 125 -6.99 15.74 -18.37
C ASN A 125 -7.06 16.75 -17.20
N THR A 126 -6.75 16.38 -15.96
CA THR A 126 -6.92 17.28 -14.80
C THR A 126 -5.84 18.35 -14.65
N SER A 127 -4.97 18.52 -15.66
CA SER A 127 -4.21 19.77 -15.83
C SER A 127 -4.99 20.86 -16.58
N ASP A 128 -6.26 20.63 -16.94
CA ASP A 128 -7.07 21.55 -17.76
C ASP A 128 -8.24 22.23 -17.03
N GLU A 129 -8.55 21.90 -15.76
CA GLU A 129 -9.67 22.55 -15.03
C GLU A 129 -9.33 22.82 -13.56
N GLY A 130 -8.41 23.75 -13.35
CA GLY A 130 -8.01 24.19 -12.02
C GLY A 130 -7.42 25.59 -12.01
N ASP A 131 -8.02 26.51 -12.78
CA ASP A 131 -7.84 27.94 -12.56
C ASP A 131 -9.07 28.68 -13.11
N GLU A 132 -10.12 28.79 -12.29
CA GLU A 132 -11.00 29.97 -12.39
C GLU A 132 -10.17 31.16 -11.91
N VAL A 133 -9.26 31.62 -12.77
CA VAL A 133 -8.57 32.90 -12.61
C VAL A 133 -9.64 33.96 -12.80
N ALA A 134 -10.04 34.59 -11.70
CA ALA A 134 -10.60 35.93 -11.77
C ALA A 134 -9.69 36.75 -12.70
N GLU A 135 -10.25 37.29 -13.79
CA GLU A 135 -9.55 38.11 -14.78
C GLU A 135 -8.68 39.18 -14.11
N GLU A 136 -7.42 38.83 -13.83
CA GLU A 136 -6.35 39.78 -13.61
C GLU A 136 -5.52 39.82 -14.88
N ASP A 137 -5.74 40.91 -15.60
CA ASP A 137 -5.09 41.38 -16.81
C ASP A 137 -3.55 41.26 -16.68
N GLY A 138 -2.99 40.14 -17.14
CA GLY A 138 -1.57 39.83 -17.04
C GLY A 138 -1.17 38.71 -17.98
N GLU A 139 -1.03 39.03 -19.27
CA GLU A 139 -0.47 38.15 -20.31
C GLU A 139 0.94 37.66 -19.89
N GLY A 140 1.03 36.43 -19.39
CA GLY A 140 2.23 35.85 -18.82
C GLY A 140 3.25 35.42 -19.88
N THR A 141 4.49 35.90 -19.73
CA THR A 141 5.64 35.72 -20.64
C THR A 141 6.15 34.26 -20.81
N LEU A 142 5.47 33.25 -20.25
CA LEU A 142 5.95 31.85 -20.23
C LEU A 142 4.91 30.78 -20.66
N ASP A 143 3.71 31.18 -21.08
CA ASP A 143 2.67 30.23 -21.54
C ASP A 143 3.14 29.35 -22.70
N ASP A 144 3.99 29.90 -23.58
CA ASP A 144 4.60 29.19 -24.69
C ASP A 144 5.61 28.12 -24.22
N TRP A 145 6.36 28.41 -23.14
CA TRP A 145 7.27 27.47 -22.49
C TRP A 145 6.53 26.34 -21.77
N ASP A 146 5.43 26.64 -21.08
CA ASP A 146 4.61 25.62 -20.41
C ASP A 146 3.96 24.68 -21.43
N LYS A 147 3.48 25.23 -22.55
CA LYS A 147 3.00 24.44 -23.68
C LYS A 147 4.10 23.58 -24.31
N HIS A 148 5.31 24.13 -24.47
CA HIS A 148 6.48 23.37 -24.95
C HIS A 148 6.84 22.21 -24.02
N LEU A 149 6.83 22.45 -22.70
CA LEU A 149 7.13 21.44 -21.69
C LEU A 149 6.08 20.32 -21.68
N ARG A 150 4.78 20.65 -21.77
CA ARG A 150 3.68 19.67 -21.88
C ARG A 150 3.83 18.77 -23.10
N LEU A 151 4.13 19.35 -24.28
CA LEU A 151 4.36 18.58 -25.50
C LEU A 151 5.59 17.66 -25.39
N LYS A 152 6.66 18.13 -24.75
CA LYS A 152 7.87 17.34 -24.49
C LYS A 152 7.62 16.19 -23.52
N ILE A 153 6.84 16.41 -22.46
CA ILE A 153 6.44 15.37 -21.49
C ILE A 153 5.50 14.35 -22.16
N SER A 154 4.57 14.79 -22.99
CA SER A 154 3.71 13.90 -23.78
C SER A 154 4.49 13.05 -24.79
N HIS A 155 5.62 13.54 -25.30
CA HIS A 155 6.51 12.79 -26.21
C HIS A 155 7.49 11.84 -25.50
N ASN A 156 7.77 12.05 -24.21
CA ASN A 156 8.75 11.29 -23.43
C ASN A 156 8.08 10.27 -22.50
N SER A 157 7.78 9.09 -23.04
CA SER A 157 7.33 7.89 -22.32
C SER A 157 6.03 8.04 -21.51
N ASN A 158 5.18 7.02 -21.56
CA ASN A 158 3.98 6.94 -20.72
C ASN A 158 4.38 7.06 -19.24
N GLU A 159 3.64 7.80 -18.42
CA GLU A 159 3.94 8.06 -16.99
C GLU A 159 4.27 6.77 -16.22
N LEU A 160 3.49 5.71 -16.48
CA LEU A 160 3.72 4.37 -15.94
C LEU A 160 5.13 3.84 -16.24
N GLN A 161 5.60 4.01 -17.48
CA GLN A 161 6.93 3.56 -17.88
C GLN A 161 8.02 4.34 -17.16
N ARG A 162 7.89 5.66 -17.04
CA ARG A 162 8.83 6.50 -16.28
C ARG A 162 8.93 6.06 -14.81
N TYR A 163 7.79 5.75 -14.18
CA TYR A 163 7.78 5.23 -12.82
C TYR A 163 8.45 3.85 -12.70
N LEU A 164 8.20 2.94 -13.64
CA LEU A 164 8.81 1.61 -13.64
C LEU A 164 10.33 1.65 -13.90
N GLU A 165 10.81 2.61 -14.68
CA GLU A 165 12.23 2.81 -15.00
C GLU A 165 13.00 3.56 -13.91
N GLU A 166 12.32 4.34 -13.06
CA GLU A 166 12.96 5.04 -11.95
C GLU A 166 13.51 4.06 -10.90
N ASP A 167 14.62 4.43 -10.26
CA ASP A 167 15.24 3.64 -9.20
C ASP A 167 14.26 3.31 -8.06
N LEU A 168 14.49 2.18 -7.40
CA LEU A 168 13.70 1.75 -6.25
C LEU A 168 14.04 2.61 -5.03
N PHE A 169 13.01 2.97 -4.26
CA PHE A 169 13.20 3.61 -2.97
C PHE A 169 13.91 2.66 -1.99
N PRO A 170 14.88 3.12 -1.18
CA PRO A 170 15.59 2.26 -0.26
C PRO A 170 14.68 1.53 0.74
N ARG A 171 14.54 0.20 0.58
CA ARG A 171 13.61 -0.65 1.37
C ARG A 171 13.71 -0.49 2.89
N ARG A 172 14.90 -0.22 3.43
CA ARG A 172 15.15 -0.15 4.89
C ARG A 172 14.77 1.18 5.52
N GLN A 173 14.52 2.22 4.72
CA GLN A 173 14.15 3.53 5.22
C GLN A 173 12.65 3.57 5.55
N LYS A 174 12.29 4.33 6.59
CA LYS A 174 10.88 4.55 6.95
C LYS A 174 10.23 5.35 5.82
N LEU A 175 9.19 4.78 5.21
CA LEU A 175 8.43 5.40 4.14
C LEU A 175 6.96 5.40 4.53
N ASP A 176 6.37 6.59 4.57
CA ASP A 176 4.92 6.73 4.48
C ASP A 176 4.57 6.76 2.99
N ILE A 177 4.00 5.66 2.51
CA ILE A 177 3.73 5.46 1.09
C ILE A 177 2.69 6.44 0.56
N LEU A 178 1.67 6.79 1.35
CA LEU A 178 0.64 7.74 0.92
C LEU A 178 1.21 9.14 0.84
N LYS A 179 2.00 9.54 1.85
CA LYS A 179 2.69 10.83 1.82
C LYS A 179 3.70 10.93 0.68
N TRP A 180 4.39 9.83 0.36
CA TRP A 180 5.27 9.78 -0.80
C TRP A 180 4.51 10.00 -2.10
N CYS A 181 3.35 9.34 -2.27
CA CYS A 181 2.48 9.53 -3.44
C CYS A 181 1.97 10.96 -3.55
N GLU A 182 1.58 11.59 -2.43
CA GLU A 182 1.16 12.99 -2.38
C GLU A 182 2.27 13.92 -2.87
N ILE A 183 3.49 13.77 -2.35
CA ILE A 183 4.65 14.60 -2.74
C ILE A 183 5.00 14.42 -4.23
N HIS A 184 4.85 13.21 -4.77
CA HIS A 184 5.21 12.90 -6.15
C HIS A 184 4.04 13.05 -7.13
N SER A 185 2.86 13.47 -6.66
CA SER A 185 1.67 13.68 -7.49
C SER A 185 1.91 14.62 -8.69
N PRO A 186 2.65 15.75 -8.57
CA PRO A 186 2.94 16.60 -9.74
C PRO A 186 3.77 15.90 -10.83
N LYS A 187 4.58 14.91 -10.45
CA LYS A 187 5.41 14.12 -11.38
C LYS A 187 4.63 12.93 -11.94
N TYR A 188 3.70 12.38 -11.15
CA TYR A 188 2.96 11.15 -11.45
C TYR A 188 1.49 11.28 -11.04
N PRO A 189 0.69 12.13 -11.72
CA PRO A 189 -0.67 12.44 -11.29
C PRO A 189 -1.60 11.22 -11.38
N VAL A 190 -1.49 10.43 -12.45
CA VAL A 190 -2.33 9.25 -12.64
C VAL A 190 -1.96 8.16 -11.62
N LEU A 191 -0.67 7.90 -11.42
CA LEU A 191 -0.22 6.93 -10.42
C LEU A 191 -0.54 7.36 -9.00
N ALA A 192 -0.46 8.64 -8.67
CA ALA A 192 -0.82 9.13 -7.35
C ALA A 192 -2.32 8.91 -7.07
N ALA A 193 -3.18 9.12 -8.07
CA ALA A 193 -4.61 8.81 -7.95
C ALA A 193 -4.86 7.31 -7.73
N ILE A 194 -4.24 6.44 -8.52
CA ILE A 194 -4.34 4.99 -8.37
C ILE A 194 -3.81 4.54 -7.01
N ALA A 195 -2.64 5.05 -6.62
CA ALA A 195 -1.98 4.66 -5.39
C ALA A 195 -2.81 5.05 -4.17
N ARG A 196 -3.41 6.24 -4.15
CA ARG A 196 -4.33 6.63 -3.08
C ARG A 196 -5.47 5.61 -2.94
N ASP A 197 -6.16 5.30 -4.03
CA ASP A 197 -7.35 4.46 -3.97
C ASP A 197 -7.02 2.98 -3.68
N ILE A 198 -5.94 2.43 -4.25
CA ILE A 198 -5.55 1.03 -4.05
C ILE A 198 -4.84 0.80 -2.70
N LEU A 199 -3.98 1.74 -2.28
CA LEU A 199 -3.20 1.57 -1.05
C LEU A 199 -4.05 1.78 0.21
N GLU A 200 -5.08 2.61 0.12
CA GLU A 200 -5.98 2.90 1.24
C GLU A 200 -6.91 1.72 1.59
N VAL A 201 -7.12 0.78 0.66
CA VAL A 201 -7.88 -0.44 0.93
C VAL A 201 -7.22 -1.24 2.07
N SER A 202 -8.03 -1.65 3.05
CA SER A 202 -7.56 -2.55 4.11
C SER A 202 -7.32 -3.96 3.56
N ALA A 203 -6.18 -4.56 3.91
CA ALA A 203 -5.86 -5.95 3.56
C ALA A 203 -6.72 -7.00 4.28
N SER A 204 -7.43 -6.61 5.35
CA SER A 204 -8.26 -7.54 6.13
C SER A 204 -9.59 -6.92 6.56
N THR A 205 -10.55 -7.77 6.93
CA THR A 205 -11.86 -7.37 7.48
C THR A 205 -11.79 -7.00 8.96
N VAL A 206 -10.68 -7.29 9.65
CA VAL A 206 -10.50 -7.09 11.09
C VAL A 206 -10.77 -5.65 11.54
N PRO A 207 -10.36 -4.60 10.81
CA PRO A 207 -10.75 -3.23 11.15
C PRO A 207 -12.26 -3.02 11.17
N ALA A 208 -12.98 -3.53 10.16
CA ALA A 208 -14.43 -3.45 10.08
C ALA A 208 -15.10 -4.27 11.20
N GLU A 209 -14.66 -5.49 11.45
CA GLU A 209 -15.18 -6.34 12.54
C GLU A 209 -15.05 -5.68 13.91
N ALA A 210 -13.93 -5.00 14.16
CA ALA A 210 -13.76 -4.29 15.42
C ALA A 210 -14.61 -3.02 15.51
N ALA A 211 -14.84 -2.32 14.39
CA ALA A 211 -15.82 -1.23 14.35
C ALA A 211 -17.22 -1.77 14.71
N PHE A 212 -17.64 -2.90 14.14
CA PHE A 212 -18.91 -3.55 14.48
C PHE A 212 -18.97 -4.03 15.93
N ASN A 213 -17.88 -4.58 16.47
CA ASN A 213 -17.81 -5.00 17.86
C ASN A 213 -17.93 -3.79 18.80
N ASN A 214 -17.30 -2.67 18.48
CA ASN A 214 -17.44 -1.43 19.26
C ASN A 214 -18.87 -0.88 19.16
N ALA A 215 -19.47 -0.88 17.97
CA ALA A 215 -20.87 -0.49 17.78
C ALA A 215 -21.82 -1.31 18.67
N ARG A 216 -21.60 -2.63 18.71
CA ARG A 216 -22.38 -3.55 19.55
C ARG A 216 -22.24 -3.20 21.03
N ARG A 217 -21.05 -2.82 21.50
CA ARG A 217 -20.85 -2.38 22.88
C ARG A 217 -21.60 -1.09 23.20
N ILE A 218 -21.57 -0.10 22.30
CA ILE A 218 -22.33 1.15 22.44
C ILE A 218 -23.84 0.84 22.60
N ILE A 219 -24.38 -0.04 21.74
CA ILE A 219 -25.81 -0.40 21.76
C ILE A 219 -26.19 -1.18 23.03
N ILE A 220 -25.40 -2.17 23.42
CA ILE A 220 -25.74 -3.09 24.52
C ILE A 220 -25.43 -2.49 25.90
N GLU A 221 -24.23 -1.92 26.09
CA GLU A 221 -23.78 -1.41 27.40
C GLU A 221 -24.60 -0.19 27.82
N GLN A 222 -24.99 0.68 26.87
CA GLN A 222 -25.79 1.86 27.19
C GLN A 222 -27.30 1.60 27.25
N ARG A 223 -27.79 0.37 26.97
CA ARG A 223 -29.22 -0.01 26.94
C ARG A 223 -30.12 1.05 26.29
N SER A 224 -29.60 1.71 25.26
CA SER A 224 -30.19 2.93 24.72
C SER A 224 -30.96 2.59 23.45
N ASN A 225 -32.18 3.10 23.32
CA ASN A 225 -32.95 3.03 22.08
C ASN A 225 -32.41 4.09 21.10
N LEU A 226 -31.15 3.93 20.70
CA LEU A 226 -30.48 4.83 19.76
C LEU A 226 -30.97 4.55 18.35
N THR A 227 -31.20 5.63 17.58
CA THR A 227 -31.43 5.50 16.15
C THR A 227 -30.13 5.09 15.45
N GLN A 228 -30.24 4.45 14.29
CA GLN A 228 -29.08 4.06 13.48
C GLN A 228 -28.15 5.26 13.19
N SER A 229 -28.72 6.42 12.85
CA SER A 229 -27.97 7.65 12.60
C SER A 229 -27.19 8.13 13.83
N THR A 230 -27.76 7.99 15.04
CA THR A 230 -27.07 8.34 16.28
C THR A 230 -25.89 7.41 16.55
N VAL A 231 -26.06 6.10 16.32
CA VAL A 231 -24.96 5.12 16.49
C VAL A 231 -23.82 5.40 15.52
N GLU A 232 -24.13 5.64 14.25
CA GLU A 232 -23.13 5.99 13.23
C GLU A 232 -22.38 7.26 13.60
N THR A 233 -23.10 8.32 14.00
CA THR A 233 -22.49 9.59 14.43
C THR A 233 -21.54 9.39 15.61
N LEU A 234 -21.95 8.60 16.62
CA LEU A 234 -21.11 8.31 17.78
C LEU A 234 -19.85 7.51 17.40
N MET A 235 -19.98 6.55 16.49
CA MET A 235 -18.83 5.78 16.00
C MET A 235 -17.83 6.66 15.25
N CYS A 236 -18.32 7.51 14.34
CA CYS A 236 -17.47 8.43 13.59
C CYS A 236 -16.78 9.44 14.52
N LEU A 237 -17.50 10.01 15.49
CA LEU A 237 -16.94 10.94 16.46
C LEU A 237 -15.86 10.28 17.34
N ASP A 238 -16.10 9.07 17.84
CA ASP A 238 -15.09 8.33 18.64
C ASP A 238 -13.83 8.04 17.81
N ASP A 239 -13.99 7.62 16.55
CA ASP A 239 -12.82 7.34 15.68
C ASP A 239 -12.03 8.61 15.36
N TRP A 240 -12.71 9.72 15.02
CA TRP A 240 -12.07 11.01 14.76
C TRP A 240 -11.35 11.58 15.98
N LEU A 241 -11.95 11.49 17.17
CA LEU A 241 -11.30 11.92 18.41
C LEU A 241 -10.02 11.12 18.66
N ARG A 242 -10.09 9.79 18.51
CA ARG A 242 -8.90 8.94 18.63
C ARG A 242 -7.86 9.24 17.54
N ALA A 243 -8.27 9.61 16.33
CA ALA A 243 -7.36 10.00 15.26
C ALA A 243 -6.62 11.29 15.59
N ALA A 244 -7.31 12.29 16.12
CA ALA A 244 -6.72 13.54 16.55
C ALA A 244 -5.69 13.34 17.69
N ASP A 245 -5.99 12.44 18.63
CA ASP A 245 -5.07 12.11 19.72
C ASP A 245 -3.82 11.37 19.23
N ARG A 246 -3.95 10.51 18.22
CA ARG A 246 -2.80 9.85 17.57
C ARG A 246 -1.85 10.87 16.93
N GLN A 247 -2.39 11.86 16.23
CA GLN A 247 -1.58 12.90 15.57
C GLN A 247 -0.78 13.76 16.56
N LYS A 248 -1.33 14.01 17.76
CA LYS A 248 -0.63 14.75 18.82
C LYS A 248 0.51 13.97 19.47
N ALA A 249 0.49 12.65 19.37
CA ALA A 249 1.46 11.76 20.02
C ALA A 249 2.71 11.49 19.17
N GLU A 250 2.73 11.86 17.88
CA GLU A 250 3.94 11.77 17.06
C GLU A 250 4.83 12.99 17.32
N PRO A 251 6.07 12.82 17.85
CA PRO A 251 6.98 13.94 17.99
C PRO A 251 7.37 14.43 16.60
N THR A 252 7.08 15.69 16.32
CA THR A 252 7.64 16.41 15.19
C THR A 252 9.17 16.32 15.27
N VAL A 253 9.78 15.53 14.39
CA VAL A 253 11.23 15.52 14.23
C VAL A 253 11.62 16.85 13.61
N GLY A 254 11.80 17.85 14.47
CA GLY A 254 12.43 19.10 14.10
C GLY A 254 13.87 18.83 13.71
N VAL A 255 14.22 19.24 12.49
CA VAL A 255 15.60 19.34 12.03
C VAL A 255 16.33 20.27 13.00
N ARG A 256 17.10 19.69 13.91
CA ARG A 256 18.05 20.44 14.73
C ARG A 256 19.25 20.67 13.82
N GLY A 257 19.41 21.91 13.36
CA GLY A 257 20.63 22.36 12.71
C GLY A 257 21.78 22.16 13.67
N ASP A 258 22.76 21.36 13.25
CA ASP A 258 24.05 21.30 13.91
C ASP A 258 24.80 22.59 13.57
N ASP A 259 24.79 23.54 14.50
CA ASP A 259 25.77 24.61 14.56
C ASP A 259 27.14 23.96 14.80
N GLN A 260 27.98 23.94 13.77
CA GLN A 260 29.38 23.57 13.90
C GLN A 260 30.17 24.77 14.46
N ASP A 261 30.64 24.61 15.69
CA ASP A 261 31.62 25.47 16.34
C ASP A 261 32.91 25.57 15.49
N HIS A 262 33.21 26.76 14.99
CA HIS A 262 34.54 27.14 14.53
C HIS A 262 35.42 27.52 15.73
N ALA A 263 36.20 26.56 16.23
CA ALA A 263 37.38 26.87 17.06
C ALA A 263 38.62 26.94 16.17
N GLY A 264 38.98 28.15 15.76
CA GLY A 264 40.31 28.47 15.24
C GLY A 264 41.23 28.89 16.39
N THR A 265 42.38 28.25 16.53
CA THR A 265 43.53 28.83 17.24
C THR A 265 44.82 28.36 16.58
N THR A 266 45.41 29.28 15.83
CA THR A 266 46.86 29.55 15.84
C THR A 266 47.02 30.99 16.25
#